data_AF-A0A0D9Z1L3-F1
#
_entry.id   AF-A0A0D9Z1L3-F1
#
_cell.length_a   1.000
_cell.length_b   1.000
_cell.length_c   1.000
_cell.angle_alpha   90.00
_cell.angle_beta   90.00
_cell.angle_gamma   90.00
#
_symmetry.space_group_name_H-M   'P 1'
#
loop_
_entity.id
_entity.type
_entity.pdbx_description
1 polymer ?
#
loop_
_entity_poly.entity_id
_entity_poly.type
_entity_poly.pdbx_seq_one_letter_code
_entity_poly.pdbx_strand_id
1 'polypeptide(L)'
;MATADEVGGGGGGGAGVGAGDQVRRAKTAALFLAAVALPCLVLYRAAVSPAGLFLRPAALPAPPRGDVDPVNSEEARLERVLRAAAMANNTVILTTLNSAWAEPGSVVDVFLESFRIGDDTRWLLDHLIMVSLDLTAHRRCLQIHRHCFALTTDDGFDFSGEKNFMTDGYLKMMWRRIDFLGHVLAKGYSFIFTDTDIVWFRNPLPHLHHDGDFQIACDHFTGDPDDLSNSPNGGFAYVRSTSATAAFYRYWYAARERHPGLHDQDVLNLIKRDAYVARLGVRIRFLSTDLFAGLCEHGRNLSTVCTMHANCCVGLRRKVDDLGLMLQDWRRFMATPGSDRHSVTWSVPRNCSMKKLGRSVGANALTATGKPQIR
;
A
#
# COMPACT_ATOMS: atom_id res chain seq x y z
N MET A 1 72.94 7.92 -50.55
CA MET A 1 72.88 8.07 -52.01
C MET A 1 71.42 8.29 -52.37
N ALA A 2 71.12 9.43 -52.99
CA ALA A 2 69.83 9.92 -53.51
C ALA A 2 68.66 10.07 -52.50
N THR A 3 68.34 11.27 -51.98
CA THR A 3 67.78 12.51 -52.58
C THR A 3 66.29 12.45 -52.89
N ALA A 4 65.53 13.33 -52.25
CA ALA A 4 64.40 14.04 -52.85
C ALA A 4 64.29 15.42 -52.18
N ASP A 5 64.96 16.39 -52.79
CA ASP A 5 64.70 17.83 -52.69
C ASP A 5 63.72 18.21 -53.81
N GLU A 6 62.78 19.11 -53.50
CA GLU A 6 62.40 20.34 -54.23
C GLU A 6 61.02 20.80 -53.71
N VAL A 7 60.95 21.86 -52.90
CA VAL A 7 60.99 23.30 -53.24
C VAL A 7 59.74 23.79 -53.98
N GLY A 8 58.91 24.55 -53.25
CA GLY A 8 57.88 25.44 -53.76
C GLY A 8 57.54 26.48 -52.69
N GLY A 9 58.04 27.71 -52.85
CA GLY A 9 57.89 28.80 -51.90
C GLY A 9 56.70 29.73 -52.18
N GLY A 10 56.50 30.69 -51.27
CA GLY A 10 55.76 31.92 -51.53
C GLY A 10 54.78 32.31 -50.45
N GLY A 11 55.17 33.25 -49.58
CA GLY A 11 54.36 33.77 -48.49
C GLY A 11 53.16 34.63 -48.91
N GLY A 12 52.22 34.75 -47.98
CA GLY A 12 51.09 35.67 -48.01
C GLY A 12 50.47 35.74 -46.62
N GLY A 13 50.52 36.92 -45.99
CA GLY A 13 50.26 37.10 -44.56
C GLY A 13 48.79 37.02 -44.13
N GLY A 14 48.56 37.04 -42.82
CA GLY A 14 47.20 37.12 -42.27
C GLY A 14 47.14 36.90 -40.76
N ALA A 15 46.94 37.99 -40.03
CA ALA A 15 46.77 38.10 -38.59
C ALA A 15 45.68 37.16 -38.01
N GLY A 16 45.84 36.73 -36.75
CA GLY A 16 44.76 36.00 -36.06
C GLY A 16 44.99 35.49 -34.64
N VAL A 17 46.05 35.90 -33.93
CA VAL A 17 46.22 35.56 -32.50
C VAL A 17 45.72 36.73 -31.66
N GLY A 18 44.45 36.70 -31.24
CA GLY A 18 43.92 37.75 -30.36
C GLY A 18 42.44 37.70 -29.96
N ALA A 19 41.57 37.08 -30.75
CA ALA A 19 40.12 37.17 -30.49
C ALA A 19 39.59 36.16 -29.45
N GLY A 20 40.08 34.92 -29.45
CA GLY A 20 39.54 33.84 -28.61
C GLY A 20 39.82 33.98 -27.10
N ASP A 21 41.02 34.43 -26.74
CA ASP A 21 41.42 34.59 -25.34
C ASP A 21 40.83 35.84 -24.68
N GLN A 22 40.59 36.90 -25.45
CA GLN A 22 39.90 38.09 -24.95
C GLN A 22 38.43 37.81 -24.67
N VAL A 23 37.75 37.03 -25.53
CA VAL A 23 36.35 36.64 -25.31
C VAL A 23 36.21 35.74 -24.09
N ARG A 24 37.16 34.83 -23.85
CA ARG A 24 37.17 33.96 -22.66
C ARG A 24 37.40 34.76 -21.38
N ARG A 25 38.36 35.69 -21.37
CA ARG A 25 38.60 36.59 -20.22
C ARG A 25 37.42 37.52 -19.94
N ALA A 26 36.77 38.04 -20.97
CA ALA A 26 35.57 38.88 -20.82
C ALA A 26 34.39 38.10 -20.22
N LYS A 27 34.18 36.84 -20.62
CA LYS A 27 33.15 35.97 -20.04
C LYS A 27 33.42 35.64 -18.57
N THR A 28 34.67 35.33 -18.22
CA THR A 28 35.05 35.06 -16.83
C THR A 28 34.90 36.31 -15.95
N ALA A 29 35.29 37.49 -16.46
CA ALA A 29 35.11 38.75 -15.75
C ALA A 29 33.62 39.11 -15.56
N ALA A 30 32.78 38.87 -16.58
CA ALA A 30 31.34 39.09 -16.48
C ALA A 30 30.66 38.16 -15.46
N LEU A 31 31.06 36.88 -15.43
CA LEU A 31 30.57 35.92 -14.44
C LEU A 31 30.99 36.28 -13.02
N PHE A 32 32.23 36.77 -12.84
CA PHE A 32 32.73 37.21 -11.54
C PHE A 32 32.01 38.48 -11.06
N LEU A 33 31.78 39.45 -11.96
CA LEU A 33 31.00 40.66 -11.68
C LEU A 33 29.55 40.32 -11.30
N ALA A 34 28.91 39.38 -11.99
CA ALA A 34 27.56 38.93 -11.65
C ALA A 34 27.52 38.22 -10.28
N ALA A 35 28.50 37.37 -9.98
CA ALA A 35 28.59 36.65 -8.71
C ALA A 35 28.81 37.56 -7.50
N VAL A 36 29.42 38.74 -7.68
CA VAL A 36 29.62 39.73 -6.61
C VAL A 36 28.48 40.75 -6.56
N ALA A 37 28.00 41.25 -7.70
CA ALA A 37 26.99 42.29 -7.74
C ALA A 37 25.60 41.82 -7.30
N LEU A 38 25.21 40.58 -7.61
CA LEU A 38 23.88 40.05 -7.26
C LEU A 38 23.70 39.87 -5.74
N PRO A 39 24.64 39.28 -4.99
CA PRO A 39 24.56 39.23 -3.52
C PRO A 39 24.60 40.62 -2.88
N CYS A 40 25.44 41.53 -3.39
CA CYS A 40 25.49 42.91 -2.90
C CYS A 40 24.18 43.66 -3.12
N LEU A 41 23.48 43.43 -4.24
CA LEU A 41 22.16 44.03 -4.52
C LEU A 41 21.07 43.47 -3.59
N VAL A 42 21.12 42.17 -3.27
CA VAL A 42 20.21 41.54 -2.30
C VAL A 42 20.43 42.10 -0.89
N LEU A 43 21.69 42.22 -0.47
CA LEU A 43 22.05 42.84 0.82
C LEU A 43 21.71 44.32 0.87
N TYR A 44 21.90 45.07 -0.22
CA TYR A 44 21.49 46.46 -0.32
C TYR A 44 19.96 46.61 -0.25
N ARG A 45 19.18 45.75 -0.90
CA ARG A 45 17.71 45.77 -0.77
C ARG A 45 17.22 45.40 0.63
N ALA A 46 17.93 44.50 1.31
CA ALA A 46 17.65 44.17 2.71
C ALA A 46 18.02 45.32 3.67
N ALA A 47 19.11 46.05 3.39
CA ALA A 47 19.60 47.15 4.23
C ALA A 47 18.91 48.50 3.97
N VAL A 48 18.39 48.73 2.76
CA VAL A 48 17.78 50.00 2.33
C VAL A 48 16.25 49.91 2.22
N SER A 49 15.66 48.77 2.60
CA SER A 49 14.22 48.74 2.91
C SER A 49 13.98 49.66 4.11
N PRO A 50 13.23 50.77 3.97
CA PRO A 50 13.02 51.68 5.08
C PRO A 50 12.11 50.99 6.09
N ALA A 51 12.69 50.53 7.21
CA ALA A 51 11.95 50.46 8.45
C ALA A 51 11.56 51.90 8.82
N GLY A 52 10.32 52.28 8.54
CA GLY A 52 9.84 53.62 8.85
C GLY A 52 8.37 53.84 8.51
N LEU A 53 7.47 53.42 9.41
CA LEU A 53 6.54 54.29 10.14
C LEU A 53 5.41 53.46 10.77
N PHE A 54 5.41 53.41 12.09
CA PHE A 54 4.27 52.99 12.89
C PHE A 54 3.09 53.94 12.66
N LEU A 55 2.23 53.59 11.72
CA LEU A 55 0.83 54.00 11.74
C LEU A 55 0.05 52.77 12.15
N ARG A 56 -0.56 52.79 13.35
CA ARG A 56 -1.56 51.79 13.75
C ARG A 56 -2.65 51.81 12.69
N PRO A 57 -2.82 50.76 11.87
CA PRO A 57 -4.09 50.58 11.18
C PRO A 57 -5.09 50.26 12.29
N ALA A 58 -6.26 50.90 12.25
CA ALA A 58 -7.39 50.47 13.07
C ALA A 58 -7.51 48.94 12.94
N ALA A 59 -7.65 48.25 14.08
CA ALA A 59 -7.75 46.81 14.12
C ALA A 59 -8.89 46.37 13.19
N LEU A 60 -8.54 45.90 12.00
CA LEU A 60 -9.44 45.08 11.22
C LEU A 60 -9.69 43.83 12.06
N PRO A 61 -10.94 43.42 12.27
CA PRO A 61 -11.20 42.16 12.95
C PRO A 61 -10.40 41.09 12.21
N ALA A 62 -9.64 40.32 12.99
CA ALA A 62 -8.96 39.15 12.45
C ALA A 62 -9.98 38.37 11.60
N PRO A 63 -9.59 37.85 10.42
CA PRO A 63 -10.44 36.87 9.76
C PRO A 63 -10.74 35.81 10.82
N PRO A 64 -12.01 35.35 10.96
CA PRO A 64 -12.30 34.32 11.93
C PRO A 64 -11.26 33.23 11.73
N ARG A 65 -10.52 32.90 12.80
CA ARG A 65 -9.79 31.63 12.84
C ARG A 65 -10.79 30.64 12.31
N GLY A 66 -10.51 30.04 11.15
CA GLY A 66 -11.43 29.10 10.54
C GLY A 66 -11.74 28.08 11.61
N ASP A 67 -12.92 28.20 12.21
CA ASP A 67 -13.50 27.12 12.97
C ASP A 67 -13.53 26.00 11.96
N VAL A 68 -12.67 25.00 12.16
CA VAL A 68 -12.80 23.75 11.44
C VAL A 68 -14.19 23.28 11.79
N ASP A 69 -15.13 23.44 10.85
CA ASP A 69 -16.52 23.03 11.03
C ASP A 69 -16.49 21.63 11.67
N PRO A 70 -16.96 21.46 12.92
CA PRO A 70 -16.88 20.16 13.60
C PRO A 70 -17.67 19.08 12.87
N VAL A 71 -18.54 19.48 11.94
CA VAL A 71 -19.33 18.63 11.04
C VAL A 71 -18.50 18.04 9.88
N ASN A 72 -17.34 18.64 9.56
CA ASN A 72 -16.51 18.33 8.40
C ASN A 72 -15.14 17.73 8.71
N SER A 73 -14.83 17.42 9.96
CA SER A 73 -13.57 16.71 10.30
C SER A 73 -13.50 15.34 9.60
N GLU A 74 -12.28 14.88 9.31
CA GLU A 74 -12.04 13.54 8.74
C GLU A 74 -12.65 12.46 9.65
N GLU A 75 -12.54 12.62 10.96
CA GLU A 75 -13.13 11.71 11.94
C GLU A 75 -14.66 11.63 11.86
N ALA A 76 -15.34 12.76 11.68
CA ALA A 76 -16.79 12.81 11.53
C ALA A 76 -17.23 12.20 10.18
N ARG A 77 -16.44 12.39 9.12
CA ARG A 77 -16.67 11.75 7.81
C ARG A 77 -16.51 10.24 7.89
N LEU A 78 -15.44 9.76 8.54
CA LEU A 78 -15.20 8.34 8.76
C LEU A 78 -16.35 7.71 9.55
N GLU A 79 -16.76 8.34 10.65
CA GLU A 79 -17.87 7.85 11.48
C GLU A 79 -19.17 7.74 10.69
N ARG A 80 -19.48 8.71 9.82
CA ARG A 80 -20.67 8.65 8.96
C ARG A 80 -20.63 7.46 8.00
N VAL A 81 -19.50 7.22 7.34
CA VAL A 81 -19.35 6.12 6.37
C VAL A 81 -19.40 4.77 7.09
N LEU A 82 -18.71 4.62 8.22
CA LEU A 82 -18.73 3.41 9.04
C LEU A 82 -20.15 3.08 9.49
N ARG A 83 -20.86 4.05 10.04
CA ARG A 83 -22.26 3.88 10.48
C ARG A 83 -23.20 3.48 9.33
N ALA A 84 -23.00 4.07 8.16
CA ALA A 84 -23.86 3.80 7.00
C ALA A 84 -23.65 2.40 6.40
N ALA A 85 -22.45 1.82 6.56
CA ALA A 85 -22.11 0.50 6.02
C ALA A 85 -22.12 -0.62 7.08
N ALA A 86 -22.30 -0.30 8.36
CA ALA A 86 -22.23 -1.30 9.43
C ALA A 86 -23.36 -2.33 9.35
N MET A 87 -23.00 -3.60 9.54
CA MET A 87 -23.93 -4.69 9.84
C MET A 87 -24.55 -4.51 11.23
N ALA A 88 -25.60 -5.28 11.54
CA ALA A 88 -26.28 -5.24 12.84
C ALA A 88 -25.37 -5.46 14.07
N ASN A 89 -24.22 -6.13 13.90
CA ASN A 89 -23.23 -6.37 14.94
C ASN A 89 -22.04 -5.38 14.90
N ASN A 90 -22.20 -4.21 14.26
CA ASN A 90 -21.17 -3.21 14.03
C ASN A 90 -19.95 -3.71 13.24
N THR A 91 -20.10 -4.75 12.41
CA THR A 91 -19.04 -5.18 11.49
C THR A 91 -19.16 -4.44 10.16
N VAL A 92 -18.04 -3.95 9.64
CA VAL A 92 -17.91 -3.41 8.28
C VAL A 92 -16.94 -4.26 7.45
N ILE A 93 -17.02 -4.21 6.13
CA ILE A 93 -16.01 -4.79 5.24
C ILE A 93 -15.17 -3.64 4.69
N LEU A 94 -13.85 -3.75 4.76
CA LEU A 94 -12.91 -2.72 4.36
C LEU A 94 -11.98 -3.26 3.28
N THR A 95 -11.74 -2.46 2.25
CA THR A 95 -10.71 -2.71 1.26
C THR A 95 -9.97 -1.41 0.95
N THR A 96 -8.71 -1.48 0.53
CA THR A 96 -7.94 -0.30 0.10
C THR A 96 -7.80 -0.27 -1.41
N LEU A 97 -7.97 0.90 -2.02
CA LEU A 97 -7.90 1.09 -3.46
C LEU A 97 -6.98 2.27 -3.80
N ASN A 98 -6.04 2.06 -4.72
CA ASN A 98 -5.27 3.14 -5.35
C ASN A 98 -5.52 3.17 -6.86
N SER A 99 -5.00 4.19 -7.55
CA SER A 99 -5.30 4.46 -8.95
C SER A 99 -4.93 3.32 -9.90
N ALA A 100 -3.87 2.56 -9.63
CA ALA A 100 -3.47 1.43 -10.48
C ALA A 100 -4.49 0.28 -10.44
N TRP A 101 -5.09 0.04 -9.28
CA TRP A 101 -6.10 -1.00 -9.10
C TRP A 101 -7.52 -0.52 -9.48
N ALA A 102 -7.71 0.79 -9.68
CA ALA A 102 -9.00 1.43 -9.91
C ALA A 102 -9.37 1.60 -11.40
N GLU A 103 -8.45 1.39 -12.34
CA GLU A 103 -8.75 1.56 -13.76
C GLU A 103 -9.94 0.67 -14.22
N PRO A 104 -10.79 1.13 -15.16
CA PRO A 104 -11.84 0.29 -15.73
C PRO A 104 -11.28 -1.01 -16.31
N GLY A 105 -11.89 -2.14 -15.97
CA GLY A 105 -11.41 -3.48 -16.32
C GLY A 105 -10.24 -4.00 -15.48
N SER A 106 -9.80 -3.25 -14.46
CA SER A 106 -8.76 -3.67 -13.52
C SER A 106 -9.34 -4.52 -12.38
N VAL A 107 -8.54 -4.82 -11.36
CA VAL A 107 -8.90 -5.76 -10.29
C VAL A 107 -10.16 -5.36 -9.53
N VAL A 108 -10.46 -4.07 -9.39
CA VAL A 108 -11.62 -3.63 -8.60
C VAL A 108 -12.93 -4.08 -9.24
N ASP A 109 -12.98 -4.14 -10.57
CA ASP A 109 -14.17 -4.59 -11.29
C ASP A 109 -14.35 -6.11 -11.13
N VAL A 110 -13.25 -6.87 -11.14
CA VAL A 110 -13.23 -8.32 -10.87
C VAL A 110 -13.63 -8.61 -9.42
N PHE A 111 -13.10 -7.84 -8.47
CA PHE A 111 -13.43 -7.90 -7.04
C PHE A 111 -14.93 -7.69 -6.82
N LEU A 112 -15.49 -6.58 -7.32
CA LEU A 112 -16.92 -6.29 -7.20
C LEU A 112 -17.79 -7.35 -7.89
N GLU A 113 -17.39 -7.83 -9.06
CA GLU A 113 -18.10 -8.90 -9.76
C GLU A 113 -18.13 -10.19 -8.94
N SER A 114 -17.04 -10.52 -8.23
CA SER A 114 -16.99 -11.73 -7.38
C SER A 114 -18.07 -11.71 -6.30
N PHE A 115 -18.29 -10.58 -5.63
CA PHE A 115 -19.41 -10.44 -4.69
C PHE A 115 -20.78 -10.57 -5.37
N ARG A 116 -20.92 -10.12 -6.62
CA ARG A 116 -22.23 -10.18 -7.31
C ARG A 116 -22.60 -11.61 -7.69
N ILE A 117 -21.62 -12.42 -8.08
CA ILE A 117 -21.85 -13.79 -8.58
C ILE A 117 -21.54 -14.90 -7.57
N GLY A 118 -20.95 -14.56 -6.43
CA GLY A 118 -20.70 -15.50 -5.35
C GLY A 118 -21.99 -15.95 -4.67
N ASP A 119 -21.90 -17.08 -4.00
CA ASP A 119 -22.98 -17.71 -3.24
C ASP A 119 -23.17 -16.97 -1.90
N ASP A 120 -24.33 -16.34 -1.72
CA ASP A 120 -24.67 -15.52 -0.55
C ASP A 120 -23.69 -14.35 -0.26
N THR A 121 -23.01 -13.81 -1.28
CA THR A 121 -22.06 -12.69 -1.10
C THR A 121 -22.60 -11.33 -1.52
N ARG A 122 -23.63 -11.26 -2.36
CA ARG A 122 -24.07 -10.00 -2.99
C ARG A 122 -24.48 -8.91 -1.98
N TRP A 123 -25.17 -9.30 -0.91
CA TRP A 123 -25.63 -8.35 0.12
C TRP A 123 -24.46 -7.76 0.93
N LEU A 124 -23.30 -8.43 0.97
CA LEU A 124 -22.10 -7.92 1.65
C LEU A 124 -21.57 -6.64 0.99
N LEU A 125 -21.91 -6.35 -0.27
CA LEU A 125 -21.55 -5.10 -0.93
C LEU A 125 -22.16 -3.88 -0.22
N ASP A 126 -23.34 -4.01 0.39
CA ASP A 126 -23.93 -2.92 1.18
C ASP A 126 -23.11 -2.59 2.43
N HIS A 127 -22.21 -3.49 2.83
CA HIS A 127 -21.33 -3.35 4.00
C HIS A 127 -19.86 -3.12 3.64
N LEU A 128 -19.52 -3.10 2.35
CA LEU A 128 -18.19 -2.81 1.86
C LEU A 128 -17.92 -1.31 1.89
N ILE A 129 -16.78 -0.90 2.43
CA ILE A 129 -16.24 0.45 2.33
C ILE A 129 -14.91 0.36 1.58
N MET A 130 -14.81 1.12 0.49
CA MET A 130 -13.57 1.26 -0.27
C MET A 130 -12.79 2.48 0.22
N VAL A 131 -11.65 2.22 0.83
CA VAL A 131 -10.72 3.23 1.33
C VAL A 131 -9.77 3.62 0.21
N SER A 132 -10.00 4.79 -0.37
CA SER A 132 -9.22 5.32 -1.49
C SER A 132 -7.96 6.01 -0.99
N LEU A 133 -6.81 5.64 -1.56
CA LEU A 133 -5.50 6.16 -1.17
C LEU A 133 -5.04 7.36 -2.01
N ASP A 134 -5.77 7.67 -3.09
CA ASP A 134 -5.55 8.84 -3.93
C ASP A 134 -6.87 9.33 -4.56
N LEU A 135 -6.83 10.53 -5.13
CA LEU A 135 -8.02 11.19 -5.68
C LEU A 135 -8.61 10.49 -6.91
N THR A 136 -7.78 9.84 -7.73
CA THR A 136 -8.24 9.12 -8.92
C THR A 136 -9.00 7.86 -8.51
N ALA A 137 -8.46 7.09 -7.56
CA ALA A 137 -9.14 5.96 -6.94
C ALA A 137 -10.45 6.39 -6.26
N HIS A 138 -10.45 7.53 -5.58
CA HIS A 138 -11.65 8.04 -4.91
C HIS A 138 -12.76 8.40 -5.90
N ARG A 139 -12.43 9.09 -6.98
CA ARG A 139 -13.40 9.40 -8.05
C ARG A 139 -13.96 8.13 -8.68
N ARG A 140 -13.11 7.12 -8.93
CA ARG A 140 -13.57 5.83 -9.43
C ARG A 140 -14.53 5.18 -8.44
N CYS A 141 -14.15 5.12 -7.17
CA CYS A 141 -14.98 4.53 -6.12
C CYS A 141 -16.40 5.12 -6.14
N LEU A 142 -16.52 6.44 -6.16
CA LEU A 142 -17.81 7.14 -6.18
C LEU A 142 -18.67 6.82 -7.41
N GLN A 143 -18.07 6.33 -8.50
CA GLN A 143 -18.79 5.91 -9.71
C GLN A 143 -19.29 4.46 -9.62
N ILE A 144 -18.58 3.59 -8.90
CA ILE A 144 -18.84 2.14 -8.92
C ILE A 144 -19.38 1.58 -7.61
N HIS A 145 -19.31 2.36 -6.53
CA HIS A 145 -19.66 1.91 -5.19
C HIS A 145 -20.25 3.02 -4.32
N ARG A 146 -21.10 2.66 -3.35
CA ARG A 146 -21.81 3.60 -2.48
C ARG A 146 -20.96 4.14 -1.34
N HIS A 147 -20.16 3.29 -0.70
CA HIS A 147 -19.41 3.65 0.50
C HIS A 147 -17.94 3.82 0.19
N CYS A 148 -17.52 5.08 0.05
CA CYS A 148 -16.17 5.47 -0.29
C CYS A 148 -15.60 6.37 0.81
N PHE A 149 -14.35 6.13 1.19
CA PHE A 149 -13.63 6.99 2.14
C PHE A 149 -12.26 7.36 1.56
N ALA A 150 -11.98 8.64 1.41
CA ALA A 150 -10.65 9.10 0.99
C ALA A 150 -9.75 9.17 2.23
N LEU A 151 -8.71 8.34 2.28
CA LEU A 151 -7.72 8.37 3.36
C LEU A 151 -6.66 9.40 3.00
N THR A 152 -6.66 10.53 3.71
CA THR A 152 -5.60 11.54 3.52
C THR A 152 -4.38 11.20 4.38
N THR A 153 -3.20 11.68 3.99
CA THR A 153 -2.03 11.66 4.86
C THR A 153 -1.51 13.06 5.11
N ASP A 154 -1.12 13.31 6.35
CA ASP A 154 -0.63 14.61 6.82
C ASP A 154 0.67 15.04 6.12
N ASP A 155 1.42 14.08 5.58
CA ASP A 155 2.67 14.31 4.83
C ASP A 155 2.45 14.53 3.32
N GLY A 156 1.21 14.45 2.84
CA GLY A 156 0.87 14.62 1.42
C GLY A 156 1.49 13.56 0.50
N PHE A 157 1.89 12.40 1.04
CA PHE A 157 2.52 11.34 0.27
C PHE A 157 1.57 10.75 -0.78
N ASP A 158 2.02 10.70 -2.03
CA ASP A 158 1.22 10.19 -3.14
C ASP A 158 1.27 8.66 -3.24
N PHE A 159 0.18 8.01 -2.83
CA PHE A 159 -0.01 6.56 -2.97
C PHE A 159 -0.50 6.13 -4.36
N SER A 160 -0.61 7.05 -5.34
CA SER A 160 -1.01 6.73 -6.70
C SER A 160 -0.03 5.78 -7.41
N GLY A 161 -0.54 5.03 -8.40
CA GLY A 161 0.22 4.09 -9.21
C GLY A 161 0.49 2.73 -8.54
N GLU A 162 1.02 1.77 -9.31
CA GLU A 162 1.37 0.45 -8.79
C GLU A 162 2.57 0.58 -7.85
N LYS A 163 2.42 0.17 -6.59
CA LYS A 163 3.53 0.14 -5.64
C LYS A 163 4.11 -1.26 -5.62
N ASN A 164 5.25 -1.43 -6.29
CA ASN A 164 5.95 -2.71 -6.31
C ASN A 164 6.25 -3.20 -4.89
N PHE A 165 6.14 -4.50 -4.69
CA PHE A 165 6.36 -5.16 -3.40
C PHE A 165 7.71 -4.74 -2.79
N MET A 166 7.71 -4.44 -1.49
CA MET A 166 8.86 -4.00 -0.68
C MET A 166 9.50 -2.66 -1.06
N THR A 167 8.91 -1.87 -1.96
CA THR A 167 9.34 -0.47 -2.14
C THR A 167 8.96 0.39 -0.92
N ASP A 168 9.65 1.51 -0.70
CA ASP A 168 9.32 2.44 0.39
C ASP A 168 7.87 2.92 0.33
N GLY A 169 7.36 3.17 -0.88
CA GLY A 169 5.96 3.53 -1.10
C GLY A 169 4.99 2.42 -0.69
N TYR A 170 5.33 1.16 -0.97
CA TYR A 170 4.55 0.01 -0.51
C TYR A 170 4.56 -0.12 1.02
N LEU A 171 5.75 -0.01 1.65
CA LEU A 171 5.87 -0.12 3.10
C LEU A 171 5.06 0.97 3.83
N LYS A 172 5.17 2.23 3.39
CA LYS A 172 4.37 3.34 3.94
C LYS A 172 2.86 3.08 3.80
N MET A 173 2.43 2.54 2.65
CA MET A 173 1.03 2.22 2.37
C MET A 173 0.49 1.13 3.30
N MET A 174 1.24 0.04 3.49
CA MET A 174 0.85 -1.04 4.39
C MET A 174 0.78 -0.58 5.85
N TRP A 175 1.77 0.22 6.30
CA TRP A 175 1.73 0.74 7.66
C TRP A 175 0.59 1.75 7.88
N ARG A 176 0.29 2.59 6.89
CA ARG A 176 -0.88 3.49 6.95
C ARG A 176 -2.20 2.72 7.00
N ARG A 177 -2.30 1.58 6.30
CA ARG A 177 -3.43 0.65 6.44
C ARG A 177 -3.58 0.15 7.87
N ILE A 178 -2.51 -0.34 8.50
CA ILE A 178 -2.57 -0.84 9.89
C ILE A 178 -3.02 0.27 10.86
N ASP A 179 -2.50 1.48 10.70
CA ASP A 179 -2.92 2.63 11.51
C ASP A 179 -4.40 2.97 11.34
N PHE A 180 -4.88 3.04 10.10
CA PHE A 180 -6.29 3.29 9.80
C PHE A 180 -7.21 2.21 10.41
N LEU A 181 -6.85 0.92 10.27
CA LEU A 181 -7.62 -0.18 10.86
C LEU A 181 -7.65 -0.09 12.39
N GLY A 182 -6.58 0.38 13.03
CA GLY A 182 -6.55 0.69 14.46
C GLY A 182 -7.56 1.77 14.86
N HIS A 183 -7.72 2.81 14.05
CA HIS A 183 -8.72 3.86 14.27
C HIS A 183 -10.16 3.35 14.12
N VAL A 184 -10.43 2.45 13.18
CA VAL A 184 -11.74 1.80 13.03
C VAL A 184 -12.11 1.01 14.30
N LEU A 185 -11.16 0.24 14.85
CA LEU A 185 -11.36 -0.49 16.11
C LEU A 185 -11.62 0.45 17.27
N ALA A 186 -10.87 1.56 17.36
CA ALA A 186 -11.05 2.56 18.41
C ALA A 186 -12.42 3.25 18.37
N LYS A 187 -13.08 3.29 17.20
CA LYS A 187 -14.46 3.78 17.02
C LYS A 187 -15.54 2.74 17.34
N GLY A 188 -15.17 1.51 17.73
CA GLY A 188 -16.12 0.47 18.12
C GLY A 188 -16.62 -0.41 16.98
N TYR A 189 -16.05 -0.30 15.78
CA TYR A 189 -16.45 -1.12 14.63
C TYR A 189 -15.54 -2.33 14.49
N SER A 190 -16.14 -3.52 14.46
CA SER A 190 -15.44 -4.73 14.02
C SER A 190 -15.26 -4.64 12.50
N PHE A 191 -14.29 -5.34 11.92
CA PHE A 191 -14.13 -5.31 10.48
C PHE A 191 -13.71 -6.66 9.89
N ILE A 192 -14.08 -6.87 8.64
CA ILE A 192 -13.36 -7.74 7.72
C ILE A 192 -12.49 -6.85 6.84
N PHE A 193 -11.20 -7.08 6.79
CA PHE A 193 -10.32 -6.49 5.80
C PHE A 193 -10.13 -7.48 4.65
N THR A 194 -10.19 -6.99 3.41
CA THR A 194 -9.91 -7.77 2.21
C THR A 194 -9.11 -6.93 1.20
N ASP A 195 -8.03 -7.47 0.66
CA ASP A 195 -7.36 -6.89 -0.50
C ASP A 195 -8.26 -6.98 -1.75
N THR A 196 -8.06 -6.06 -2.70
CA THR A 196 -8.85 -5.98 -3.94
C THR A 196 -8.52 -7.09 -4.95
N ASP A 197 -7.45 -7.85 -4.73
CA ASP A 197 -7.07 -9.01 -5.55
C ASP A 197 -7.46 -10.34 -4.88
N ILE A 198 -8.56 -10.32 -4.12
CA ILE A 198 -9.24 -11.48 -3.58
C ILE A 198 -10.57 -11.70 -4.30
N VAL A 199 -10.79 -12.92 -4.78
CA VAL A 199 -12.08 -13.34 -5.34
C VAL A 199 -12.95 -13.93 -4.24
N TRP A 200 -14.18 -13.45 -4.10
CA TRP A 200 -15.17 -13.95 -3.15
C TRP A 200 -16.14 -14.93 -3.84
N PHE A 201 -16.14 -16.18 -3.41
CA PHE A 201 -16.98 -17.24 -3.95
C PHE A 201 -18.18 -17.56 -3.06
N ARG A 202 -18.01 -17.47 -1.73
CA ARG A 202 -19.07 -17.73 -0.75
C ARG A 202 -19.02 -16.74 0.39
N ASN A 203 -20.14 -16.59 1.10
CA ASN A 203 -20.19 -15.84 2.35
C ASN A 203 -19.22 -16.45 3.39
N PRO A 204 -18.16 -15.73 3.82
CA PRO A 204 -17.20 -16.27 4.77
C PRO A 204 -17.67 -16.17 6.23
N LEU A 205 -18.70 -15.38 6.54
CA LEU A 205 -19.14 -15.12 7.91
C LEU A 205 -19.45 -16.39 8.72
N PRO A 206 -20.14 -17.41 8.16
CA PRO A 206 -20.41 -18.67 8.87
C PRO A 206 -19.15 -19.49 9.17
N HIS A 207 -18.03 -19.19 8.51
CA HIS A 207 -16.76 -19.91 8.63
C HIS A 207 -15.76 -19.21 9.54
N LEU A 208 -16.12 -18.08 10.13
CA LEU A 208 -15.31 -17.39 11.13
C LEU A 208 -15.46 -18.06 12.50
N HIS A 209 -14.37 -18.09 13.26
CA HIS A 209 -14.37 -18.63 14.62
C HIS A 209 -15.12 -17.69 15.58
N HIS A 210 -16.21 -18.14 16.19
CA HIS A 210 -16.98 -17.30 17.12
C HIS A 210 -16.17 -16.80 18.32
N ASP A 211 -15.12 -17.50 18.71
CA ASP A 211 -14.26 -17.17 19.83
C ASP A 211 -12.96 -16.44 19.41
N GLY A 212 -12.71 -16.22 18.11
CA GLY A 212 -11.54 -15.49 17.62
C GLY A 212 -11.74 -13.98 17.65
N ASP A 213 -10.79 -13.24 18.24
CA ASP A 213 -10.81 -11.78 18.28
C ASP A 213 -10.03 -11.15 17.11
N PHE A 214 -8.96 -11.81 16.67
CA PHE A 214 -8.18 -11.47 15.48
C PHE A 214 -7.98 -12.72 14.64
N GLN A 215 -8.64 -12.79 13.49
CA GLN A 215 -8.63 -13.95 12.61
C GLN A 215 -8.03 -13.57 11.27
N ILE A 216 -7.01 -14.27 10.82
CA ILE A 216 -6.23 -13.87 9.64
C ILE A 216 -6.00 -15.06 8.71
N ALA A 217 -6.08 -14.81 7.40
CA ALA A 217 -5.73 -15.80 6.38
C ALA A 217 -4.24 -16.18 6.47
N CYS A 218 -3.86 -17.24 5.76
CA CYS A 218 -2.50 -17.76 5.78
C CYS A 218 -1.92 -17.90 4.37
N ASP A 219 -0.61 -17.68 4.25
CA ASP A 219 0.17 -18.17 3.10
C ASP A 219 0.39 -19.68 3.20
N HIS A 220 0.50 -20.19 4.43
CA HIS A 220 0.61 -21.61 4.74
C HIS A 220 -0.11 -21.93 6.04
N PHE A 221 -1.05 -22.87 5.98
CA PHE A 221 -1.83 -23.32 7.13
C PHE A 221 -1.29 -24.65 7.68
N THR A 222 -1.00 -24.70 8.97
CA THR A 222 -0.40 -25.89 9.61
C THR A 222 -1.40 -26.99 9.94
N GLY A 223 -2.70 -26.69 9.81
CA GLY A 223 -3.80 -27.58 10.18
C GLY A 223 -4.43 -27.24 11.54
N ASP A 224 -3.78 -26.41 12.35
CA ASP A 224 -4.28 -25.95 13.64
C ASP A 224 -4.53 -24.43 13.62
N PRO A 225 -5.78 -23.96 13.82
CA PRO A 225 -6.09 -22.53 13.85
C PRO A 225 -5.51 -21.78 15.05
N ASP A 226 -5.08 -22.46 16.12
CA ASP A 226 -4.45 -21.85 17.30
C ASP A 226 -2.92 -21.71 17.18
N ASP A 227 -2.31 -22.44 16.24
CA ASP A 227 -0.86 -22.52 16.17
C ASP A 227 -0.25 -21.20 15.66
N LEU A 228 0.44 -20.49 16.56
CA LEU A 228 1.19 -19.28 16.22
C LEU A 228 2.36 -19.54 15.25
N SER A 229 2.62 -20.77 14.80
CA SER A 229 3.60 -21.07 13.74
C SER A 229 3.05 -20.86 12.33
N ASN A 230 1.72 -20.77 12.17
CA ASN A 230 1.07 -20.40 10.90
C ASN A 230 1.65 -19.12 10.30
N SER A 231 1.71 -19.05 8.97
CA SER A 231 2.22 -17.87 8.25
C SER A 231 1.07 -16.94 7.84
N PRO A 232 0.77 -15.86 8.60
CA PRO A 232 -0.33 -14.95 8.33
C PRO A 232 -0.16 -14.24 6.99
N ASN A 233 -1.28 -14.06 6.32
CA ASN A 233 -1.47 -13.28 5.11
C ASN A 233 -2.47 -12.15 5.43
N GLY A 234 -2.02 -10.91 5.31
CA GLY A 234 -2.76 -9.69 5.59
C GLY A 234 -3.79 -9.32 4.52
N GLY A 235 -3.95 -10.16 3.48
CA GLY A 235 -4.95 -9.94 2.44
C GLY A 235 -6.36 -10.18 2.91
N PHE A 236 -6.59 -11.06 3.90
CA PHE A 236 -7.91 -11.24 4.50
C PHE A 236 -7.81 -11.38 6.02
N ALA A 237 -8.60 -10.60 6.76
CA ALA A 237 -8.69 -10.72 8.20
C ALA A 237 -10.08 -10.32 8.72
N TYR A 238 -10.59 -11.01 9.75
CA TYR A 238 -11.69 -10.53 10.59
C TYR A 238 -11.15 -10.11 11.95
N VAL A 239 -11.55 -8.92 12.41
CA VAL A 239 -11.11 -8.37 13.69
C VAL A 239 -12.30 -7.84 14.45
N ARG A 240 -12.51 -8.39 15.65
CA ARG A 240 -13.54 -7.92 16.58
C ARG A 240 -13.08 -6.63 17.24
N SER A 241 -13.93 -5.62 17.31
CA SER A 241 -13.63 -4.41 18.08
C SER A 241 -13.71 -4.69 19.58
N THR A 242 -12.56 -4.58 20.24
CA THR A 242 -12.39 -4.64 21.70
C THR A 242 -11.27 -3.68 22.10
N SER A 243 -11.17 -3.34 23.38
CA SER A 243 -10.03 -2.58 23.90
C SER A 243 -8.70 -3.30 23.67
N ALA A 244 -8.69 -4.63 23.76
CA ALA A 244 -7.51 -5.48 23.55
C ALA A 244 -7.05 -5.47 22.09
N THR A 245 -7.95 -5.65 21.12
CA THR A 245 -7.61 -5.62 19.69
C THR A 245 -7.21 -4.22 19.23
N ALA A 246 -7.83 -3.16 19.75
CA ALA A 246 -7.39 -1.79 19.49
C ALA A 246 -5.99 -1.51 20.05
N ALA A 247 -5.67 -2.01 21.25
CA ALA A 247 -4.32 -1.92 21.82
C ALA A 247 -3.29 -2.74 21.03
N PHE A 248 -3.69 -3.91 20.54
CA PHE A 248 -2.86 -4.75 19.68
C PHE A 248 -2.51 -4.06 18.35
N TYR A 249 -3.47 -3.45 17.67
CA TYR A 249 -3.20 -2.70 16.43
C TYR A 249 -2.27 -1.50 16.66
N ARG A 250 -2.43 -0.76 17.77
CA ARG A 250 -1.47 0.30 18.15
C ARG A 250 -0.06 -0.23 18.37
N TYR A 251 0.06 -1.37 19.06
CA TYR A 251 1.35 -2.02 19.28
C TYR A 251 1.99 -2.51 17.98
N TRP A 252 1.20 -3.11 17.11
CA TRP A 252 1.66 -3.58 15.79
C TRP A 252 2.13 -2.43 14.92
N TYR A 253 1.34 -1.34 14.84
CA TYR A 253 1.75 -0.14 14.11
C TYR A 253 3.07 0.42 14.66
N ALA A 254 3.20 0.58 15.98
CA ALA A 254 4.42 1.09 16.62
C ALA A 254 5.65 0.17 16.41
N ALA A 255 5.45 -1.15 16.28
CA ALA A 255 6.54 -2.10 16.08
C ALA A 255 7.34 -1.86 14.79
N ARG A 256 6.78 -1.16 13.79
CA ARG A 256 7.48 -0.80 12.55
C ARG A 256 8.79 -0.04 12.80
N GLU A 257 8.85 0.77 13.85
CA GLU A 257 10.03 1.57 14.20
C GLU A 257 11.20 0.69 14.68
N ARG A 258 10.89 -0.43 15.33
CA ARG A 258 11.88 -1.43 15.77
C ARG A 258 12.28 -2.41 14.65
N HIS A 259 11.54 -2.41 13.55
CA HIS A 259 11.70 -3.35 12.44
C HIS A 259 11.70 -2.61 11.08
N PRO A 260 12.63 -1.65 10.88
CA PRO A 260 12.66 -0.86 9.65
C PRO A 260 12.91 -1.76 8.43
N GLY A 261 12.26 -1.42 7.32
CA GLY A 261 12.38 -2.17 6.06
C GLY A 261 11.54 -3.45 5.99
N LEU A 262 10.86 -3.86 7.07
CA LEU A 262 9.90 -4.95 7.05
C LEU A 262 8.47 -4.41 6.85
N HIS A 263 7.66 -5.19 6.13
CA HIS A 263 6.25 -4.89 5.96
C HIS A 263 5.41 -5.43 7.13
N ASP A 264 4.14 -5.07 7.14
CA ASP A 264 3.16 -5.37 8.18
C ASP A 264 3.09 -6.87 8.56
N GLN A 265 2.96 -7.78 7.59
CA GLN A 265 2.85 -9.23 7.89
C GLN A 265 4.16 -9.81 8.47
N ASP A 266 5.31 -9.39 7.96
CA ASP A 266 6.61 -9.81 8.47
C ASP A 266 6.76 -9.36 9.94
N VAL A 267 6.37 -8.14 10.26
CA VAL A 267 6.38 -7.66 11.64
C VAL A 267 5.34 -8.37 12.50
N LEU A 268 4.14 -8.64 11.99
CA LEU A 268 3.13 -9.45 12.70
C LEU A 268 3.70 -10.81 13.10
N ASN A 269 4.43 -11.45 12.19
CA ASN A 269 5.08 -12.73 12.44
C ASN A 269 6.10 -12.67 13.58
N LEU A 270 6.82 -11.57 13.71
CA LEU A 270 7.78 -11.36 14.78
C LEU A 270 7.07 -11.11 16.11
N ILE A 271 6.05 -10.24 16.13
CA ILE A 271 5.46 -9.74 17.39
C ILE A 271 4.34 -10.60 17.95
N LYS A 272 3.71 -11.49 17.16
CA LYS A 272 2.56 -12.30 17.62
C LYS A 272 2.89 -13.24 18.78
N ARG A 273 4.18 -13.49 19.05
CA ARG A 273 4.69 -14.28 20.18
C ARG A 273 5.18 -13.42 21.35
N ASP A 274 5.12 -12.10 21.23
CA ASP A 274 5.58 -11.21 22.29
C ASP A 274 4.75 -11.40 23.56
N ALA A 275 5.40 -11.39 24.72
CA ALA A 275 4.74 -11.48 26.02
C ALA A 275 3.68 -10.36 26.21
N TYR A 276 3.86 -9.20 25.57
CA TYR A 276 2.87 -8.13 25.59
C TYR A 276 1.58 -8.54 24.87
N VAL A 277 1.66 -9.18 23.70
CA VAL A 277 0.49 -9.67 22.95
C VAL A 277 -0.25 -10.73 23.76
N ALA A 278 0.48 -11.66 24.40
CA ALA A 278 -0.12 -12.64 25.30
C ALA A 278 -0.85 -11.98 26.48
N ARG A 279 -0.27 -10.93 27.09
CA ARG A 279 -0.92 -10.17 28.18
C ARG A 279 -2.15 -9.38 27.76
N LEU A 280 -2.22 -8.94 26.49
CA LEU A 280 -3.43 -8.30 25.96
C LEU A 280 -4.62 -9.28 25.90
N GLY A 281 -4.36 -10.59 25.86
CA GLY A 281 -5.39 -11.62 25.80
C GLY A 281 -6.16 -11.67 24.47
N VAL A 282 -5.58 -11.13 23.38
CA VAL A 282 -6.20 -11.22 22.05
C VAL A 282 -6.14 -12.66 21.56
N ARG A 283 -7.30 -13.27 21.31
CA ARG A 283 -7.36 -14.62 20.72
C ARG A 283 -7.12 -14.55 19.21
N ILE A 284 -5.92 -14.91 18.81
CA ILE A 284 -5.50 -15.00 17.42
C ILE A 284 -5.95 -16.35 16.84
N ARG A 285 -6.64 -16.33 15.70
CA ARG A 285 -7.00 -17.53 14.95
C ARG A 285 -6.47 -17.44 13.52
N PHE A 286 -5.98 -18.56 13.01
CA PHE A 286 -5.54 -18.68 11.63
C PHE A 286 -6.61 -19.37 10.79
N LEU A 287 -6.97 -18.74 9.69
CA LEU A 287 -8.01 -19.24 8.81
C LEU A 287 -7.42 -20.27 7.85
N SER A 288 -8.09 -21.42 7.72
CA SER A 288 -7.66 -22.53 6.86
C SER A 288 -7.61 -22.12 5.38
N THR A 289 -6.55 -22.56 4.69
CA THR A 289 -6.35 -22.40 3.24
C THR A 289 -7.35 -23.19 2.40
N ASP A 290 -8.09 -24.14 2.99
CA ASP A 290 -9.20 -24.84 2.33
C ASP A 290 -10.44 -23.93 2.13
N LEU A 291 -10.59 -22.91 2.98
CA LEU A 291 -11.70 -21.96 2.95
C LEU A 291 -11.24 -20.57 2.48
N PHE A 292 -10.08 -20.12 2.97
CA PHE A 292 -9.48 -18.81 2.67
C PHE A 292 -8.19 -19.05 1.89
N ALA A 293 -8.35 -19.45 0.64
CA ALA A 293 -7.27 -19.91 -0.21
C ALA A 293 -6.37 -18.77 -0.70
N GLY A 294 -5.18 -19.12 -1.16
CA GLY A 294 -4.32 -18.23 -1.93
C GLY A 294 -3.74 -18.95 -3.14
N LEU A 295 -3.24 -18.22 -4.14
CA LEU A 295 -2.49 -18.84 -5.24
C LEU A 295 -1.22 -19.56 -4.75
N CYS A 296 -0.67 -19.16 -3.61
CA CYS A 296 0.45 -19.88 -2.97
C CYS A 296 0.05 -21.28 -2.48
N GLU A 297 -1.18 -21.42 -1.97
CA GLU A 297 -1.73 -22.65 -1.42
C GLU A 297 -3.23 -22.69 -1.76
N HIS A 298 -3.52 -23.11 -2.98
CA HIS A 298 -4.88 -23.05 -3.50
C HIS A 298 -5.71 -24.17 -2.88
N GLY A 299 -6.84 -23.79 -2.27
CA GLY A 299 -7.85 -24.75 -1.82
C GLY A 299 -8.29 -25.61 -3.01
N ARG A 300 -8.15 -26.93 -2.88
CA ARG A 300 -8.36 -27.87 -4.00
C ARG A 300 -9.84 -28.04 -4.35
N ASN A 301 -10.73 -27.70 -3.43
CA ASN A 301 -12.15 -28.00 -3.53
C ASN A 301 -12.97 -26.72 -3.75
N LEU A 302 -13.46 -26.55 -4.98
CA LEU A 302 -14.37 -25.47 -5.36
C LEU A 302 -15.68 -25.49 -4.56
N SER A 303 -16.04 -26.61 -3.94
CA SER A 303 -17.25 -26.77 -3.14
C SER A 303 -17.16 -26.15 -1.74
N THR A 304 -15.96 -25.86 -1.25
CA THR A 304 -15.76 -25.36 0.13
C THR A 304 -15.17 -23.96 0.18
N VAL A 305 -14.35 -23.57 -0.81
CA VAL A 305 -13.64 -22.29 -0.78
C VAL A 305 -14.61 -21.10 -0.60
N CYS A 306 -14.25 -20.17 0.28
CA CYS A 306 -14.96 -18.91 0.47
C CYS A 306 -14.29 -17.79 -0.31
N THR A 307 -12.96 -17.69 -0.22
CA THR A 307 -12.17 -16.67 -0.91
C THR A 307 -10.89 -17.25 -1.50
N MET A 308 -10.35 -16.60 -2.55
CA MET A 308 -9.01 -16.91 -3.08
C MET A 308 -8.23 -15.63 -3.37
N HIS A 309 -7.05 -15.51 -2.74
CA HIS A 309 -6.15 -14.37 -2.87
C HIS A 309 -5.06 -14.61 -3.93
N ALA A 310 -4.78 -13.63 -4.80
CA ALA A 310 -3.62 -13.63 -5.69
C ALA A 310 -2.27 -13.27 -5.00
N ASN A 311 -2.01 -13.82 -3.81
CA ASN A 311 -0.84 -13.54 -2.95
C ASN A 311 0.51 -14.00 -3.53
N CYS A 312 0.53 -15.00 -4.40
CA CYS A 312 1.70 -15.44 -5.17
C CYS A 312 1.65 -14.95 -6.62
N CYS A 313 1.43 -13.64 -6.80
CA CYS A 313 1.40 -13.05 -8.13
C CYS A 313 1.97 -11.63 -8.12
N VAL A 314 2.85 -11.34 -9.08
CA VAL A 314 3.42 -10.00 -9.28
C VAL A 314 2.95 -9.43 -10.59
N GLY A 315 2.62 -8.14 -10.58
CA GLY A 315 2.26 -7.38 -11.76
C GLY A 315 0.77 -7.40 -12.00
N LEU A 316 0.19 -6.20 -12.09
CA LEU A 316 -1.24 -5.98 -12.22
C LEU A 316 -1.90 -6.82 -13.32
N ARG A 317 -1.35 -6.80 -14.55
CA ARG A 317 -1.95 -7.52 -15.69
C ARG A 317 -2.10 -9.02 -15.44
N ARG A 318 -1.05 -9.67 -14.93
CA ARG A 318 -1.08 -11.11 -14.62
C ARG A 318 -2.09 -11.43 -13.53
N LYS A 319 -2.21 -10.56 -12.51
CA LYS A 319 -3.25 -10.70 -11.48
C LYS A 319 -4.64 -10.62 -12.12
N VAL A 320 -4.92 -9.60 -12.91
CA VAL A 320 -6.24 -9.45 -13.57
C VAL A 320 -6.59 -10.67 -14.42
N ASP A 321 -5.65 -11.17 -15.21
CA ASP A 321 -5.85 -12.34 -16.07
C ASP A 321 -6.23 -13.60 -15.24
N ASP A 322 -5.47 -13.91 -14.18
CA ASP A 322 -5.74 -15.10 -13.35
C ASP A 322 -6.97 -14.93 -12.44
N LEU A 323 -7.25 -13.72 -11.92
CA LEU A 323 -8.50 -13.45 -11.21
C LEU A 323 -9.72 -13.62 -12.14
N GLY A 324 -9.58 -13.23 -13.41
CA GLY A 324 -10.59 -13.46 -14.44
C GLY A 324 -10.84 -14.96 -14.70
N LEU A 325 -9.78 -15.76 -14.75
CA LEU A 325 -9.88 -17.23 -14.86
C LEU A 325 -10.59 -17.84 -13.64
N MET A 326 -10.28 -17.40 -12.42
CA MET A 326 -10.98 -17.84 -11.20
C MET A 326 -12.50 -17.60 -11.29
N LEU A 327 -12.94 -16.43 -11.77
CA LEU A 327 -14.36 -16.16 -11.98
C LEU A 327 -14.99 -17.03 -13.07
N GLN A 328 -14.25 -17.36 -14.14
CA GLN A 328 -14.74 -18.26 -15.18
C GLN A 328 -14.91 -19.69 -14.66
N ASP A 329 -13.95 -20.18 -13.87
CA ASP A 329 -14.03 -21.50 -13.23
C ASP A 329 -15.20 -21.55 -12.24
N TRP A 330 -15.42 -20.48 -11.46
CA TRP A 330 -16.56 -20.37 -10.57
C TRP A 330 -17.91 -20.41 -11.31
N ARG A 331 -18.05 -19.65 -12.41
CA ARG A 331 -19.27 -19.68 -13.24
C ARG A 331 -19.52 -21.07 -13.80
N ARG A 332 -18.47 -21.76 -14.26
CA ARG A 332 -18.57 -23.14 -14.74
C ARG A 332 -19.04 -24.06 -13.62
N PHE A 333 -18.41 -24.00 -12.44
CA PHE A 333 -18.77 -24.79 -11.27
C PHE A 333 -20.24 -24.59 -10.86
N MET A 334 -20.72 -23.35 -10.83
CA MET A 334 -22.09 -23.04 -10.46
C MET A 334 -23.12 -23.49 -11.52
N ALA A 335 -22.74 -23.52 -12.80
CA ALA A 335 -23.56 -24.04 -13.88
C ALA A 335 -23.58 -25.58 -13.96
N THR A 336 -22.58 -26.25 -13.37
CA THR A 336 -22.49 -27.72 -13.35
C THR A 336 -23.46 -28.33 -12.31
N PRO A 337 -24.23 -29.37 -12.67
CA PRO A 337 -25.07 -30.11 -11.74
C PRO A 337 -24.29 -30.64 -10.54
N GLY A 338 -24.93 -30.72 -9.37
CA GLY A 338 -24.27 -31.08 -8.11
C GLY A 338 -23.48 -32.40 -8.16
N SER A 339 -23.98 -33.41 -8.88
CA SER A 339 -23.31 -34.71 -9.07
C SER A 339 -21.96 -34.59 -9.78
N ASP A 340 -21.81 -33.61 -10.67
CA ASP A 340 -20.70 -33.52 -11.62
C ASP A 340 -19.70 -32.42 -11.24
N ARG A 341 -20.00 -31.64 -10.19
CA ARG A 341 -19.15 -30.53 -9.70
C ARG A 341 -17.73 -30.94 -9.35
N HIS A 342 -17.51 -32.20 -8.99
CA HIS A 342 -16.18 -32.76 -8.73
C HIS A 342 -15.27 -32.78 -9.98
N SER A 343 -15.84 -32.65 -11.19
CA SER A 343 -15.08 -32.57 -12.44
C SER A 343 -14.52 -31.18 -12.74
N VAL A 344 -14.98 -30.15 -12.02
CA VAL A 344 -14.51 -28.77 -12.22
C VAL A 344 -13.33 -28.49 -11.29
N THR A 345 -12.20 -28.13 -11.89
CA THR A 345 -10.97 -27.76 -11.19
C THR A 345 -10.53 -26.34 -11.53
N TRP A 346 -9.68 -25.76 -10.70
CA TRP A 346 -9.06 -24.47 -11.00
C TRP A 346 -8.19 -24.53 -12.26
N SER A 347 -8.32 -23.52 -13.11
CA SER A 347 -7.46 -23.25 -14.25
C SER A 347 -6.24 -22.39 -13.89
N VAL A 348 -6.16 -21.96 -12.62
CA VAL A 348 -5.13 -21.07 -12.07
C VAL A 348 -4.15 -21.80 -11.14
N PRO A 349 -2.93 -21.27 -10.96
CA PRO A 349 -2.37 -20.14 -11.68
C PRO A 349 -1.97 -20.50 -13.11
N ARG A 350 -2.20 -19.57 -14.05
CA ARG A 350 -1.76 -19.70 -15.45
C ARG A 350 -0.71 -18.65 -15.79
N ASN A 351 -0.96 -17.41 -15.38
CA ASN A 351 -0.08 -16.28 -15.61
C ASN A 351 0.71 -15.91 -14.35
N CYS A 352 0.15 -16.18 -13.17
CA CYS A 352 0.85 -16.04 -11.89
C CYS A 352 1.83 -17.20 -11.63
N SER A 353 2.71 -17.05 -10.64
CA SER A 353 3.71 -18.07 -10.29
C SER A 353 3.45 -18.63 -8.90
N MET A 354 3.39 -19.95 -8.74
CA MET A 354 3.27 -20.61 -7.42
C MET A 354 4.48 -20.36 -6.50
N LYS A 355 5.57 -19.77 -6.98
CA LYS A 355 6.75 -19.51 -6.15
C LYS A 355 6.47 -18.30 -5.25
N LYS A 356 6.62 -18.50 -3.93
CA LYS A 356 6.66 -17.39 -2.98
C LYS A 356 7.75 -16.41 -3.41
N LEU A 357 7.40 -15.12 -3.46
CA LEU A 357 8.35 -14.06 -3.74
C LEU A 357 9.41 -14.05 -2.64
N GLY A 358 10.64 -14.45 -3.00
CA GLY A 358 11.74 -14.54 -2.06
C GLY A 358 12.14 -13.17 -1.52
N ARG A 359 12.58 -13.15 -0.25
CA ARG A 359 13.22 -12.01 0.40
C ARG A 359 14.47 -11.59 -0.39
N SER A 360 14.44 -10.38 -0.96
CA SER A 360 15.68 -9.65 -1.26
C SER A 360 16.08 -8.83 -0.03
N VAL A 361 16.47 -9.49 1.06
CA VAL A 361 17.24 -8.85 2.14
C VAL A 361 18.31 -9.86 2.59
N GLY A 362 19.57 -9.45 2.44
CA GLY A 362 20.76 -10.29 2.48
C GLY A 362 20.92 -11.13 3.75
N ALA A 363 21.03 -12.44 3.55
CA ALA A 363 21.71 -13.33 4.48
C ALA A 363 23.22 -13.13 4.33
N ASN A 364 23.77 -12.06 4.91
CA ASN A 364 25.21 -11.90 5.14
C ASN A 364 25.45 -10.92 6.31
N ALA A 365 24.90 -11.26 7.47
CA ALA A 365 25.33 -10.70 8.74
C ALA A 365 24.83 -11.63 9.85
N LEU A 366 25.51 -12.77 10.05
CA LEU A 366 25.51 -13.55 11.31
C LEU A 366 26.37 -14.82 11.16
N THR A 367 27.65 -14.69 10.82
CA THR A 367 28.68 -15.69 11.17
C THR A 367 30.06 -15.05 11.11
N ALA A 368 30.52 -14.51 12.24
CA ALA A 368 31.95 -14.34 12.52
C ALA A 368 32.19 -14.17 14.03
N THR A 369 31.72 -15.12 14.83
CA THR A 369 32.39 -15.42 16.10
C THR A 369 33.60 -16.29 15.79
N GLY A 370 34.78 -15.66 15.69
CA GLY A 370 36.05 -16.34 15.50
C GLY A 370 37.15 -15.59 16.25
N LYS A 371 37.37 -15.94 17.52
CA LYS A 371 38.68 -15.76 18.16
C LYS A 371 39.70 -16.64 17.42
N PRO A 372 40.95 -16.19 17.28
CA PRO A 372 42.06 -16.86 18.00
C PRO A 372 43.03 -15.83 18.60
N GLN A 373 43.41 -15.95 19.87
CA GLN A 373 44.57 -16.69 20.40
C GLN A 373 45.95 -16.16 19.98
N ILE A 374 46.59 -15.48 20.94
CA ILE A 374 48.00 -15.58 21.40
C ILE A 374 49.07 -15.83 20.32
N ARG A 375 49.86 -14.80 20.03
CA ARG A 375 51.28 -14.68 20.44
C ARG A 375 51.76 -13.25 20.33
#